data_AF-A0A926CSK1-F1
#
_entry.id   AF-A0A926CSK1-F1
#
_cell.length_a   1.000
_cell.length_b   1.000
_cell.length_c   1.000
_cell.angle_alpha   90.00
_cell.angle_beta   90.00
_cell.angle_gamma   90.00
#
_symmetry.space_group_name_H-M   'P 1'
#
loop_
_entity.id
_entity.type
_entity.pdbx_description
1 polymer ?
#
loop_
_entity_poly.entity_id
_entity_poly.type
_entity_poly.pdbx_seq_one_letter_code
_entity_poly.pdbx_strand_id
1 'polypeptide(L)'
;MRRLLLLIGLMIGLLAVVQLSRAAAGWRFIVPDTAGTLLYATGFEAASDEWGEADDGRRVAQVRDGVLRVALEDAADRVYAPLRWVLHDFDLSVEATAVDGSDNNGFGVIFRQTDARNYYYFLISSDGYYKLTRVVNDTARTMSTWIPSPAIQTGLN
;
A
#
# COMPACT_ATOMS: atom_id res chain seq x y z
N MET A 1 13.48 27.24 44.31
CA MET A 1 14.30 27.42 43.09
C MET A 1 14.85 26.10 42.53
N ARG A 2 15.60 25.28 43.29
CA ARG A 2 16.18 24.00 42.81
C ARG A 2 15.17 22.98 42.24
N ARG A 3 14.00 22.82 42.87
CA ARG A 3 12.92 21.93 42.37
C ARG A 3 12.28 22.41 41.07
N LEU A 4 12.19 23.73 40.87
CA LEU A 4 11.65 24.33 39.65
C LEU A 4 12.61 24.14 38.47
N LEU A 5 13.92 24.32 38.69
CA LEU A 5 14.95 24.08 37.67
C LEU A 5 14.98 22.61 37.24
N LEU A 6 14.81 21.67 38.18
CA LEU A 6 14.71 20.25 37.87
C LEU A 6 13.47 19.92 37.02
N LEU A 7 12.31 20.50 37.34
CA LEU A 7 11.08 20.31 36.57
C LEU A 7 11.19 20.89 35.15
N ILE A 8 11.80 22.06 35.00
CA ILE A 8 12.05 22.67 33.67
C ILE A 8 12.99 21.77 32.85
N GLY A 9 14.06 21.25 33.45
CA GLY A 9 14.96 20.32 32.79
C GLY A 9 14.26 19.03 32.33
N LEU A 10 13.39 18.46 33.17
CA LEU A 10 12.57 17.30 32.82
C LEU A 10 11.59 17.59 31.68
N MET A 11 10.92 18.75 31.68
CA MET A 11 10.04 19.14 30.57
C MET A 11 10.79 19.33 29.26
N ILE A 12 11.97 19.98 29.28
CA ILE A 12 12.80 20.15 28.08
C ILE A 12 13.26 18.79 27.56
N GLY A 13 13.68 17.89 28.45
CA GLY A 13 14.06 16.51 28.09
C GLY A 13 12.90 15.74 27.46
N LEU A 14 11.71 15.79 28.07
CA LEU A 14 10.51 15.14 27.53
C LEU A 14 10.14 15.71 26.16
N LEU A 15 10.18 17.03 26.00
CA LEU A 15 9.90 17.68 24.71
C LEU A 15 10.91 17.23 23.65
N ALA A 16 12.20 17.16 23.96
CA ALA A 16 13.22 16.70 23.04
C ALA A 16 12.99 15.24 22.62
N VAL A 17 12.63 14.35 23.55
CA VAL A 17 12.29 12.95 23.25
C VAL A 17 11.06 12.85 22.34
N VAL A 18 10.01 13.64 22.61
CA VAL A 18 8.81 13.69 21.74
C VAL A 18 9.17 14.16 20.34
N GLN A 19 9.99 15.21 20.21
CA GLN A 19 10.40 15.70 18.89
C GLN A 19 11.28 14.70 18.14
N LEU A 20 12.21 14.04 18.84
CA LEU A 20 13.04 13.00 18.25
C LEU A 20 12.22 11.79 17.81
N SER A 21 11.24 11.36 18.62
CA SER A 21 10.31 10.28 18.28
C SER A 21 9.49 10.64 17.03
N ARG A 22 9.00 11.87 16.92
CA ARG A 22 8.27 12.32 15.72
C ARG A 22 9.17 12.38 14.47
N ALA A 23 10.42 12.78 14.62
CA ALA A 23 11.39 12.77 13.52
C ALA A 23 11.74 11.34 13.10
N ALA A 24 11.94 10.44 14.06
CA ALA A 24 12.23 9.03 13.81
C ALA A 24 11.03 8.25 13.26
N ALA A 25 9.79 8.67 13.55
CA ALA A 25 8.58 8.01 13.05
C ALA A 25 8.48 8.00 11.51
N GLY A 26 9.14 8.92 10.82
CA GLY A 26 9.25 8.94 9.36
C GLY A 26 10.43 8.14 8.80
N TRP A 27 11.34 7.67 9.66
CA TRP A 27 12.52 6.96 9.22
C TRP A 27 12.16 5.52 8.86
N ARG A 28 12.21 5.23 7.56
CA ARG A 28 12.05 3.87 7.05
C ARG A 28 13.33 3.44 6.38
N PHE A 29 13.69 2.18 6.58
CA PHE A 29 14.76 1.57 5.81
C PHE A 29 14.31 1.49 4.36
N ILE A 30 14.97 2.25 3.49
CA ILE A 30 14.79 2.17 2.05
C ILE A 30 15.72 1.06 1.56
N VAL A 31 15.18 0.10 0.84
CA VAL A 31 16.00 -0.95 0.22
C VAL A 31 16.94 -0.27 -0.78
N PRO A 32 18.28 -0.42 -0.66
CA PRO A 32 19.22 0.15 -1.62
C PRO A 32 18.90 -0.33 -3.03
N ASP A 33 18.87 0.59 -3.97
CA ASP A 33 18.58 0.30 -5.37
C ASP A 33 19.85 0.33 -6.21
N THR A 34 19.94 -0.61 -7.15
CA THR A 34 20.90 -0.55 -8.26
C THR A 34 20.14 -1.03 -9.47
N ALA A 35 20.10 -0.21 -10.52
CA ALA A 35 19.33 -0.51 -11.74
C ALA A 35 19.66 -1.93 -12.25
N GLY A 36 18.61 -2.70 -12.56
CA GLY A 36 18.73 -4.10 -13.01
C GLY A 36 18.86 -5.14 -11.89
N THR A 37 18.85 -4.74 -10.62
CA THR A 37 18.86 -5.68 -9.49
C THR A 37 17.43 -6.01 -9.05
N LEU A 38 17.16 -7.29 -8.78
CA LEU A 38 15.90 -7.70 -8.17
C LEU A 38 15.83 -7.21 -6.72
N LEU A 39 14.90 -6.30 -6.44
CA LEU A 39 14.72 -5.75 -5.08
C LEU A 39 13.82 -6.64 -4.21
N TYR A 40 12.75 -7.18 -4.79
CA TYR A 40 11.77 -7.99 -4.10
C TYR A 40 11.01 -8.87 -5.09
N ALA A 41 10.68 -10.09 -4.69
CA ALA A 41 9.78 -10.98 -5.40
C ALA A 41 9.08 -11.91 -4.40
N THR A 42 7.82 -12.24 -4.69
CA THR A 42 7.08 -13.25 -3.94
C THR A 42 6.13 -13.99 -4.88
N GLY A 43 6.00 -15.29 -4.68
CA GLY A 43 4.96 -16.13 -5.28
C GLY A 43 3.79 -16.40 -4.33
N PHE A 44 3.80 -15.82 -3.12
CA PHE A 44 2.79 -16.06 -2.08
C PHE A 44 2.62 -17.54 -1.68
N GLU A 45 3.70 -18.31 -1.72
CA GLU A 45 3.72 -19.73 -1.36
C GLU A 45 3.23 -19.98 0.09
N ALA A 46 3.48 -19.03 0.99
CA ALA A 46 3.00 -19.03 2.36
C ALA A 46 2.83 -17.61 2.90
N ALA A 47 1.96 -17.45 3.90
CA ALA A 47 1.83 -16.21 4.64
C ALA A 47 3.17 -15.86 5.33
N SER A 48 3.48 -14.57 5.35
CA SER A 48 4.67 -14.03 6.00
C SER A 48 4.31 -12.77 6.80
N ASP A 49 5.24 -12.27 7.60
CA ASP A 49 5.05 -10.98 8.28
C ASP A 49 5.30 -9.78 7.35
N GLU A 50 5.74 -10.00 6.10
CA GLU A 50 6.07 -8.94 5.15
C GLU A 50 4.84 -8.20 4.61
N TRP A 51 3.71 -8.91 4.47
CA TRP A 51 2.46 -8.35 3.97
C TRP A 51 1.46 -8.20 5.11
N GLY A 52 0.83 -7.03 5.20
CA GLY A 52 -0.24 -6.78 6.15
C GLY A 52 -1.51 -7.51 5.71
N GLU A 53 -1.80 -8.65 6.34
CA GLU A 53 -3.04 -9.38 6.07
C GLU A 53 -4.23 -8.77 6.82
N ALA A 54 -5.40 -8.86 6.21
CA ALA A 54 -6.68 -8.46 6.80
C ALA A 54 -7.77 -9.47 6.41
N ASP A 55 -8.52 -9.95 7.40
CA ASP A 55 -9.73 -10.74 7.20
C ASP A 55 -10.72 -10.40 8.32
N ASP A 56 -11.82 -9.75 7.96
CA ASP A 56 -12.95 -9.49 8.86
C ASP A 56 -14.27 -10.10 8.37
N GLY A 57 -14.17 -11.07 7.46
CA GLY A 57 -15.31 -11.69 6.77
C GLY A 57 -15.90 -10.85 5.64
N ARG A 58 -15.70 -9.52 5.63
CA ARG A 58 -16.22 -8.62 4.58
C ARG A 58 -15.11 -8.08 3.68
N ARG A 59 -13.90 -7.98 4.23
CA ARG A 59 -12.69 -7.53 3.55
C ARG A 59 -11.62 -8.59 3.74
N VAL A 60 -11.07 -9.06 2.64
CA VAL A 60 -10.00 -10.05 2.62
C VAL A 60 -8.82 -9.48 1.86
N ALA A 61 -7.65 -9.54 2.48
CA ALA A 61 -6.34 -9.38 1.87
C ALA A 61 -5.43 -10.39 2.59
N GLN A 62 -5.31 -11.60 2.05
CA GLN A 62 -4.68 -12.72 2.74
C GLN A 62 -3.94 -13.63 1.77
N VAL A 63 -2.77 -14.13 2.17
CA VAL A 63 -2.09 -15.19 1.42
C VAL A 63 -2.80 -16.53 1.67
N ARG A 64 -3.33 -17.12 0.61
CA ARG A 64 -4.03 -18.39 0.67
C ARG A 64 -3.94 -19.14 -0.66
N ASP A 65 -3.65 -20.43 -0.58
CA ASP A 65 -3.56 -21.32 -1.75
C ASP A 65 -2.56 -20.83 -2.82
N GLY A 66 -1.40 -20.32 -2.38
CA GLY A 66 -0.33 -19.86 -3.26
C GLY A 66 -0.55 -18.49 -3.92
N VAL A 67 -1.55 -17.71 -3.46
CA VAL A 67 -1.84 -16.38 -3.99
C VAL A 67 -2.21 -15.40 -2.87
N LEU A 68 -2.00 -14.11 -3.11
CA LEU A 68 -2.63 -13.07 -2.30
C LEU A 68 -4.07 -12.87 -2.78
N ARG A 69 -5.05 -13.31 -1.99
CA ARG A 69 -6.47 -13.09 -2.26
C ARG A 69 -6.90 -11.73 -1.76
N VAL A 70 -7.55 -10.97 -2.62
CA VAL A 70 -8.15 -9.67 -2.32
C VAL A 70 -9.64 -9.76 -2.63
N ALA A 71 -10.51 -9.58 -1.63
CA ALA A 71 -11.96 -9.65 -1.81
C ALA A 71 -12.69 -8.62 -0.94
N LEU A 72 -13.80 -8.10 -1.48
CA LEU A 72 -14.65 -7.11 -0.86
C LEU A 72 -16.11 -7.53 -1.05
N GLU A 73 -16.88 -7.58 0.03
CA GLU A 73 -18.34 -7.75 -0.06
C GLU A 73 -19.05 -6.42 -0.34
N ASP A 74 -18.51 -5.30 0.15
CA ASP A 74 -19.08 -3.97 -0.01
C ASP A 74 -18.25 -3.13 -1.00
N ALA A 75 -18.87 -2.74 -2.13
CA ALA A 75 -18.25 -1.95 -3.18
C ALA A 75 -17.90 -0.50 -2.76
N ALA A 76 -18.41 -0.02 -1.61
CA ALA A 76 -18.06 1.30 -1.07
C ALA A 76 -16.72 1.31 -0.30
N ASP A 77 -16.14 0.14 -0.01
CA ASP A 77 -14.91 0.01 0.77
C ASP A 77 -13.69 -0.28 -0.13
N ARG A 78 -12.50 -0.33 0.49
CA ARG A 78 -11.23 -0.67 -0.15
C ARG A 78 -10.44 -1.57 0.77
N VAL A 79 -9.83 -2.61 0.20
CA VAL A 79 -8.92 -3.51 0.92
C VAL A 79 -7.64 -3.68 0.11
N TYR A 80 -6.52 -3.80 0.80
CA TYR A 80 -5.21 -4.02 0.22
C TYR A 80 -4.29 -4.64 1.28
N ALA A 81 -3.26 -5.35 0.83
CA ALA A 81 -2.18 -5.78 1.70
C ALA A 81 -0.99 -4.82 1.54
N PRO A 82 -0.57 -4.06 2.56
CA PRO A 82 0.66 -3.28 2.50
C PRO A 82 1.89 -4.16 2.64
N LEU A 83 2.92 -3.92 1.81
CA LEU A 83 4.25 -4.49 1.99
C LEU A 83 5.02 -3.69 3.05
N ARG A 84 5.72 -4.37 3.96
CA ARG A 84 6.57 -3.73 4.99
C ARG A 84 7.79 -3.01 4.41
N TRP A 85 8.31 -3.51 3.29
CA TRP A 85 9.46 -2.95 2.61
C TRP A 85 9.09 -1.62 1.93
N VAL A 86 9.99 -0.63 2.04
CA VAL A 86 9.86 0.64 1.32
C VAL A 86 10.79 0.63 0.11
N LEU A 87 10.16 0.70 -1.06
CA LEU A 87 10.84 0.77 -2.36
C LEU A 87 10.64 2.17 -2.95
N HIS A 88 11.70 2.79 -3.47
CA HIS A 88 11.67 4.16 -3.99
C HIS A 88 11.48 4.20 -5.50
N ASP A 89 12.53 3.82 -6.24
CA ASP A 89 12.54 3.67 -7.68
C ASP A 89 12.62 2.20 -8.05
N PHE A 90 11.68 1.75 -8.87
CA PHE A 90 11.52 0.35 -9.23
C PHE A 90 10.69 0.22 -10.50
N ASP A 91 10.90 -0.91 -11.19
CA ASP A 91 9.94 -1.45 -12.15
C ASP A 91 9.09 -2.51 -11.43
N LEU A 92 7.79 -2.53 -11.69
CA LEU A 92 6.85 -3.43 -11.04
C LEU A 92 6.17 -4.34 -12.08
N SER A 93 6.19 -5.63 -11.83
CA SER A 93 5.40 -6.64 -12.55
C SER A 93 4.59 -7.44 -11.54
N VAL A 94 3.29 -7.59 -11.83
CA VAL A 94 2.35 -8.35 -11.00
C VAL A 94 1.44 -9.12 -11.94
N GLU A 95 1.25 -10.39 -11.64
CA GLU A 95 0.18 -11.20 -12.22
C GLU A 95 -1.05 -11.08 -11.32
N ALA A 96 -2.15 -10.58 -11.88
CA ALA A 96 -3.41 -10.42 -11.17
C ALA A 96 -4.55 -10.94 -12.04
N THR A 97 -5.53 -11.57 -11.41
CA THR A 97 -6.69 -12.16 -12.09
C THR A 97 -7.93 -11.88 -11.27
N ALA A 98 -8.97 -11.36 -11.92
CA ALA A 98 -10.29 -11.27 -11.33
C ALA A 98 -10.98 -12.63 -11.43
N VAL A 99 -11.43 -13.15 -10.29
CA VAL A 99 -11.96 -14.53 -10.19
C VAL A 99 -13.48 -14.58 -9.99
N ASP A 100 -14.07 -13.50 -9.49
CA ASP A 100 -15.50 -13.43 -9.19
C ASP A 100 -15.96 -11.96 -9.14
N GLY A 101 -17.27 -11.75 -9.10
CA GLY A 101 -17.93 -10.45 -8.97
C GLY A 101 -18.32 -9.82 -10.31
N SER A 102 -18.51 -8.51 -10.30
CA SER A 102 -18.84 -7.73 -11.50
C SER A 102 -17.60 -7.50 -12.36
N ASP A 103 -17.78 -7.38 -13.68
CA ASP A 103 -16.72 -7.00 -14.62
C ASP A 103 -16.38 -5.49 -14.53
N ASN A 104 -17.38 -4.66 -14.25
CA ASN A 104 -17.21 -3.28 -13.82
C ASN A 104 -16.65 -3.24 -12.38
N ASN A 105 -15.33 -3.39 -12.27
CA ASN A 105 -14.60 -3.46 -11.02
C ASN A 105 -13.30 -2.63 -11.08
N GLY A 106 -12.49 -2.69 -10.01
CA GLY A 106 -11.18 -2.07 -10.02
C GLY A 106 -10.23 -2.77 -9.06
N PHE A 107 -9.18 -3.38 -9.61
CA PHE A 107 -8.14 -4.08 -8.86
C PHE A 107 -6.77 -3.76 -9.44
N GLY A 108 -5.72 -3.92 -8.64
CA GLY A 108 -4.37 -3.58 -9.07
C GLY A 108 -3.46 -3.28 -7.89
N VAL A 109 -2.58 -2.31 -8.07
CA VAL A 109 -1.43 -2.09 -7.18
C VAL A 109 -1.48 -0.73 -6.51
N ILE A 110 -1.12 -0.72 -5.23
CA ILE A 110 -0.77 0.49 -4.49
C ILE A 110 0.76 0.57 -4.45
N PHE A 111 1.31 1.74 -4.73
CA PHE A 111 2.75 1.90 -4.86
C PHE A 111 3.21 3.28 -4.38
N ARG A 112 4.51 3.38 -4.05
CA ARG A 112 5.12 4.55 -3.39
C ARG A 112 4.30 5.01 -2.16
N GLN A 113 3.75 4.04 -1.42
CA GLN A 113 2.99 4.31 -0.21
C GLN A 113 3.93 4.72 0.90
N THR A 114 3.76 5.94 1.41
CA THR A 114 4.48 6.41 2.60
C THR A 114 3.61 6.29 3.84
N ASP A 115 2.30 6.34 3.74
CA ASP A 115 1.37 5.99 4.82
C ASP A 115 -0.03 5.73 4.24
N ALA A 116 -1.02 5.49 5.09
CA ALA A 116 -2.40 5.25 4.67
C ALA A 116 -3.07 6.45 3.96
N ARG A 117 -2.43 7.62 3.94
CA ARG A 117 -2.96 8.89 3.41
C ARG A 117 -2.14 9.44 2.23
N ASN A 118 -1.02 8.80 1.91
CA ASN A 118 -0.06 9.24 0.90
C ASN A 118 0.45 8.05 0.09
N TYR A 119 -0.10 7.88 -1.11
CA TYR A 119 0.19 6.74 -1.99
C TYR A 119 -0.28 7.00 -3.41
N TYR A 120 0.11 6.13 -4.34
CA TYR A 120 -0.48 6.02 -5.66
C TYR A 120 -1.23 4.71 -5.77
N TYR A 121 -2.29 4.67 -6.57
CA TYR A 121 -2.90 3.42 -6.99
C TYR A 121 -3.12 3.40 -8.50
N PHE A 122 -2.75 2.28 -9.10
CA PHE A 122 -3.00 1.96 -10.50
C PHE A 122 -3.92 0.74 -10.54
N LEU A 123 -5.08 0.92 -11.15
CA LEU A 123 -6.09 -0.13 -11.25
C LEU A 123 -6.36 -0.45 -12.70
N ILE A 124 -6.66 -1.72 -12.94
CA ILE A 124 -7.34 -2.21 -14.13
C ILE A 124 -8.73 -2.70 -13.73
N SER A 125 -9.61 -2.79 -14.70
CA SER A 125 -10.95 -3.36 -14.56
C SER A 125 -11.12 -4.56 -15.50
N SER A 126 -11.96 -5.50 -15.11
CA SER A 126 -12.27 -6.68 -15.91
C SER A 126 -13.03 -6.35 -17.21
N ASP A 127 -13.62 -5.18 -17.32
CA ASP A 127 -14.24 -4.65 -18.56
C ASP A 127 -13.27 -3.83 -19.45
N GLY A 128 -11.97 -3.79 -19.11
CA GLY A 128 -10.92 -3.36 -20.03
C GLY A 128 -10.47 -1.90 -19.91
N TYR A 129 -10.63 -1.30 -18.72
CA TYR A 129 -10.21 0.07 -18.44
C TYR A 129 -9.07 0.12 -17.42
N TYR A 130 -8.23 1.15 -17.49
CA TYR A 130 -7.24 1.45 -16.45
C TYR A 130 -7.48 2.82 -15.84
N LYS A 131 -7.01 3.03 -14.61
CA LYS A 131 -7.05 4.31 -13.90
C LYS A 131 -5.77 4.51 -13.07
N LEU A 132 -5.29 5.75 -13.00
CA LEU A 132 -4.17 6.14 -12.14
C LEU A 132 -4.57 7.31 -11.24
N THR A 133 -4.39 7.16 -9.94
CA THR A 133 -4.66 8.22 -8.96
C THR A 133 -3.52 8.38 -7.99
N ARG A 134 -3.27 9.62 -7.61
CA ARG A 134 -2.38 9.99 -6.51
C ARG A 134 -3.21 10.45 -5.33
N VAL A 135 -2.89 9.99 -4.14
CA VAL A 135 -3.49 10.43 -2.88
C VAL A 135 -2.42 11.15 -2.06
N VAL A 136 -2.72 12.36 -1.61
CA VAL A 136 -1.85 13.16 -0.73
C VAL A 136 -2.70 13.72 0.39
N ASN A 137 -2.34 13.42 1.65
CA ASN A 137 -3.12 13.79 2.83
C ASN A 137 -4.62 13.46 2.64
N ASP A 138 -4.93 12.23 2.24
CA ASP A 138 -6.28 11.70 1.95
C ASP A 138 -7.03 12.39 0.78
N THR A 139 -6.39 13.35 0.12
CA THR A 139 -6.98 14.01 -1.04
C THR A 139 -6.57 13.28 -2.32
N ALA A 140 -7.56 12.69 -3.00
CA ALA A 140 -7.35 12.01 -4.27
C ALA A 140 -7.30 12.99 -5.45
N ARG A 141 -6.25 12.86 -6.27
CA ARG A 141 -6.11 13.50 -7.58
C ARG A 141 -5.99 12.44 -8.66
N THR A 142 -7.02 12.33 -9.50
CA THR A 142 -6.99 11.49 -10.70
C THR A 142 -5.95 12.03 -11.68
N MET A 143 -4.96 11.19 -12.01
CA MET A 143 -3.92 11.50 -13.00
C MET A 143 -4.30 10.93 -14.37
N SER A 144 -4.93 9.77 -14.38
CA SER A 144 -5.62 9.18 -15.52
C SER A 144 -6.96 8.63 -15.03
N THR A 145 -8.04 8.93 -15.74
CA THR A 145 -9.35 8.35 -15.45
C THR A 145 -9.45 6.93 -16.01
N TRP A 146 -10.62 6.29 -15.89
CA TRP A 146 -10.93 5.04 -16.56
C TRP A 146 -10.88 5.22 -18.08
N ILE A 147 -9.78 4.78 -18.68
CA ILE A 147 -9.53 4.83 -20.13
C ILE A 147 -9.46 3.39 -20.64
N PRO A 148 -10.16 3.06 -21.74
CA PRO A 148 -10.11 1.71 -22.30
C PRO A 148 -8.70 1.42 -22.83
N SER A 149 -8.23 0.19 -22.66
CA SER A 149 -6.93 -0.25 -23.17
C SER A 149 -7.01 -1.67 -23.73
N PRO A 150 -6.57 -1.90 -24.98
CA PRO A 150 -6.53 -3.26 -25.55
C PRO A 150 -5.45 -4.14 -24.91
N ALA A 151 -4.60 -3.59 -24.04
CA ALA A 151 -3.59 -4.36 -23.31
C ALA A 151 -4.17 -5.11 -22.10
N ILE A 152 -5.42 -4.81 -21.71
CA ILE A 152 -6.07 -5.44 -20.56
C ILE A 152 -6.83 -6.67 -21.03
N GLN A 153 -6.53 -7.81 -20.41
CA GLN A 153 -7.29 -9.04 -20.61
C GLN A 153 -8.62 -8.90 -19.86
N THR A 154 -9.73 -8.99 -20.59
CA THR A 154 -11.07 -8.79 -20.04
C THR A 154 -11.69 -10.10 -19.57
N GLY A 155 -12.68 -9.98 -18.69
CA GLY A 155 -13.43 -11.10 -18.13
C GLY A 155 -12.98 -11.51 -16.72
N LEU A 156 -13.53 -12.64 -16.30
CA LEU A 156 -13.22 -13.33 -15.04
C LEU A 156 -12.66 -14.71 -15.40
N ASN A 157 -11.70 -15.21 -14.62
CA ASN A 157 -11.08 -16.54 -14.80
C ASN A 157 -11.27 -17.42 -13.56
#